data_AF-A0A656Z657-F1
#
_entry.id   AF-A0A656Z657-F1
#
_cell.length_a   1.000
_cell.length_b   1.000
_cell.length_c   1.000
_cell.angle_alpha   90.00
_cell.angle_beta   90.00
_cell.angle_gamma   90.00
#
_symmetry.space_group_name_H-M   'P 1'
#
loop_
_entity.id
_entity.type
_entity.pdbx_description
1 polymer ?
#
loop_
_entity_poly.entity_id
_entity_poly.type
_entity_poly.pdbx_seq_one_letter_code
_entity_poly.pdbx_strand_id
1 'polypeptide(L)'
;KSQSLLNVVLCISAALPLMGFLYLPQWSFWLLAIVQGFGQGGLIAAAMMVIVLRSPDSHTAAHLSGMAQCVGYTLAAIGPLVVGMIHGATGSFAACGIFFAALGLGAAINGWGAGRTRHVG
;
A
#
# COMPACT_ATOMS: atom_id res chain seq x y z
N LYS A 1 -11.64 -13.80 12.78
CA LYS A 1 -12.30 -12.48 12.98
C LYS A 1 -12.04 -11.63 11.73
N SER A 2 -13.04 -10.97 11.14
CA SER A 2 -12.91 -10.31 9.83
C SER A 2 -11.86 -9.18 9.88
N GLN A 3 -10.69 -9.40 9.26
CA GLN A 3 -9.61 -8.40 9.15
C GLN A 3 -9.87 -7.40 8.01
N SER A 4 -11.02 -7.49 7.32
CA SER A 4 -11.34 -6.66 6.16
C SER A 4 -11.44 -5.17 6.52
N LEU A 5 -12.04 -4.83 7.66
CA LEU A 5 -12.18 -3.44 8.12
C LEU A 5 -10.82 -2.82 8.43
N LEU A 6 -9.95 -3.58 9.12
CA LEU A 6 -8.60 -3.13 9.43
C LEU A 6 -7.79 -2.89 8.14
N ASN A 7 -7.82 -3.82 7.19
CA ASN A 7 -7.14 -3.66 5.90
C ASN A 7 -7.67 -2.46 5.10
N VAL A 8 -8.99 -2.24 5.07
CA VAL A 8 -9.58 -1.09 4.35
C VAL A 8 -9.14 0.23 4.99
N VAL A 9 -9.19 0.34 6.32
CA VAL A 9 -8.74 1.55 7.03
C VAL A 9 -7.26 1.82 6.75
N LEU A 10 -6.42 0.79 6.81
CA LEU A 10 -5.00 0.91 6.54
C LEU A 10 -4.72 1.32 5.09
N CYS A 11 -5.39 0.71 4.11
CA CYS A 11 -5.29 1.11 2.70
C CYS A 11 -5.72 2.55 2.47
N ILE A 12 -6.82 3.00 3.09
CA ILE A 12 -7.30 4.39 2.99
C ILE A 12 -6.25 5.34 3.58
N SER A 13 -5.72 5.02 4.76
CA SER A 13 -4.69 5.83 5.42
C SER A 13 -3.34 5.85 4.69
N ALA A 14 -3.06 4.88 3.82
CA ALA A 14 -1.86 4.84 2.97
C ALA A 14 -2.05 5.51 1.59
N ALA A 15 -3.29 5.64 1.12
CA ALA A 15 -3.61 6.19 -0.20
C ALA A 15 -4.02 7.67 -0.16
N LEU A 16 -4.82 8.08 0.83
CA LEU A 16 -5.29 9.46 0.94
C LEU A 16 -4.16 10.48 1.14
N PRO A 17 -3.13 10.22 1.97
CA PRO A 17 -2.05 11.20 2.13
C PRO A 17 -1.23 11.42 0.86
N LEU A 18 -1.10 10.42 -0.03
CA LEU A 18 -0.43 10.59 -1.32
C LEU A 18 -1.12 11.63 -2.21
N MET A 19 -2.45 11.61 -2.24
CA MET A 19 -3.25 12.65 -2.90
C MET A 19 -3.12 13.99 -2.18
N GLY A 20 -3.11 13.96 -0.84
CA GLY A 20 -2.94 15.15 -0.01
C GLY A 20 -1.61 15.86 -0.28
N PHE A 21 -0.48 15.14 -0.40
CA PHE A 21 0.82 15.73 -0.71
C PHE A 21 0.86 16.44 -2.08
N LEU A 22 -0.05 16.08 -2.98
CA LEU A 22 -0.11 16.63 -4.32
C LEU A 22 -0.95 17.92 -4.40
N TYR A 23 -2.02 17.99 -3.61
CA TYR A 23 -3.03 19.05 -3.74
C TYR A 23 -3.18 19.94 -2.50
N LEU A 24 -2.79 19.48 -1.32
CA LEU A 24 -2.90 20.26 -0.09
C LEU A 24 -1.66 21.14 0.14
N PRO A 25 -1.79 22.22 0.92
CA PRO A 25 -0.69 23.12 1.20
C PRO A 25 0.30 22.52 2.20
N GLN A 26 1.55 23.00 2.17
CA GLN A 26 2.69 22.44 2.91
C GLN A 26 2.49 22.30 4.43
N TRP A 27 1.69 23.17 5.05
CA TRP A 27 1.42 23.09 6.50
C TRP A 27 0.71 21.79 6.90
N SER A 28 -0.02 21.16 5.98
CA SER A 28 -0.70 19.87 6.20
C SER A 28 0.24 18.66 6.11
N PHE A 29 1.46 18.81 5.57
CA PHE A 29 2.33 17.69 5.23
C PHE A 29 2.75 16.87 6.46
N TRP A 30 2.92 17.51 7.62
CA TRP A 30 3.24 16.80 8.86
C TRP A 30 2.13 15.84 9.29
N LEU A 31 0.87 16.29 9.25
CA LEU A 31 -0.28 15.46 9.58
C LEU A 31 -0.44 14.32 8.56
N LEU A 32 -0.32 14.64 7.28
CA LEU A 32 -0.39 13.65 6.20
C LEU A 32 0.72 12.59 6.32
N ALA A 33 1.94 12.99 6.69
CA ALA A 33 3.08 12.08 6.89
C ALA A 33 2.86 11.12 8.06
N ILE A 34 2.28 11.61 9.17
CA ILE A 34 1.92 10.75 10.30
C ILE A 34 0.88 9.71 9.87
N VAL A 35 -0.20 10.15 9.22
CA VAL A 35 -1.27 9.24 8.74
C VAL A 35 -0.69 8.22 7.74
N GLN A 36 0.18 8.67 6.85
CA GLN A 36 0.86 7.81 5.87
C GLN A 36 1.75 6.77 6.54
N GLY A 37 2.48 7.15 7.58
CA GLY A 37 3.32 6.25 8.37
C GLY A 37 2.50 5.16 9.06
N PHE A 38 1.35 5.53 9.66
CA PHE A 38 0.43 4.55 10.24
C PHE A 38 -0.13 3.58 9.19
N GLY A 39 -0.55 4.10 8.03
CA GLY A 39 -1.06 3.27 6.94
C GLY A 39 -0.03 2.27 6.43
N GLN A 40 1.16 2.75 6.06
CA GLN A 40 2.25 1.90 5.55
C GLN A 40 2.75 0.90 6.60
N GLY A 41 3.04 1.37 7.82
CA GLY A 41 3.52 0.51 8.90
C GLY A 41 2.49 -0.56 9.28
N GLY A 42 1.21 -0.17 9.37
CA GLY A 42 0.12 -1.10 9.66
C GLY A 42 -0.11 -2.13 8.56
N LEU A 43 -0.04 -1.74 7.28
CA LEU A 43 -0.14 -2.68 6.15
C LEU A 43 0.97 -3.72 6.17
N ILE A 44 2.21 -3.28 6.40
CA ILE A 44 3.37 -4.20 6.50
C ILE A 44 3.18 -5.16 7.68
N ALA A 45 2.82 -4.65 8.85
CA ALA A 45 2.60 -5.48 10.03
C ALA A 45 1.47 -6.50 9.82
N ALA A 46 0.35 -6.08 9.22
CA ALA A 46 -0.78 -6.95 8.91
C ALA A 46 -0.39 -8.04 7.89
N ALA A 47 0.37 -7.68 6.84
CA ALA A 47 0.84 -8.64 5.84
C ALA A 47 1.76 -9.70 6.46
N MET A 48 2.74 -9.28 7.27
CA MET A 48 3.63 -10.21 7.98
C MET A 48 2.87 -11.11 8.95
N MET A 49 1.90 -10.56 9.69
CA MET A 49 1.04 -11.34 10.58
C MET A 49 0.26 -12.42 9.81
N VAL A 50 -0.32 -12.09 8.66
CA VAL A 50 -1.07 -13.06 7.83
C VAL A 50 -0.16 -14.17 7.31
N ILE A 51 1.07 -13.86 6.91
CA ILE A 51 2.07 -14.85 6.49
C ILE A 51 2.36 -15.80 7.67
N VAL A 52 2.71 -15.25 8.83
CA VAL A 52 3.04 -16.04 10.02
C VAL A 52 1.88 -16.94 10.46
N LEU A 53 0.64 -16.43 10.49
CA LEU A 53 -0.53 -17.21 10.89
C LEU A 53 -0.93 -18.31 9.89
N ARG A 54 -0.45 -18.24 8.65
CA ARG A 54 -0.76 -19.21 7.58
C ARG A 54 0.42 -20.12 7.23
N SER A 55 1.60 -19.88 7.78
CA SER A 55 2.78 -20.72 7.56
C SER A 55 2.86 -21.85 8.59
N PRO A 56 3.24 -23.09 8.19
CA PRO A 56 3.36 -24.22 9.11
C PRO A 56 4.51 -24.09 10.11
N ASP A 57 5.58 -23.40 9.72
CA ASP A 57 6.82 -23.25 10.48
C ASP A 57 7.51 -21.90 10.21
N SER A 58 8.46 -21.54 11.07
CA SER A 58 9.18 -20.27 11.02
C SER A 58 10.09 -20.13 9.80
N HIS A 59 10.62 -21.22 9.26
CA HIS A 59 11.48 -21.20 8.08
C HIS A 59 10.66 -20.89 6.82
N THR A 60 9.49 -21.53 6.66
CA THR A 60 8.56 -21.21 5.57
C THR A 60 8.03 -19.77 5.69
N ALA A 61 7.72 -19.28 6.89
CA ALA A 61 7.28 -17.89 7.08
C ALA A 61 8.35 -16.87 6.64
N ALA A 62 9.63 -17.12 7.00
CA ALA A 62 10.73 -16.26 6.61
C ALA A 62 10.94 -16.25 5.08
N HIS A 63 10.88 -17.42 4.44
CA HIS A 63 11.03 -17.53 2.99
C HIS A 63 9.88 -16.83 2.24
N LEU A 64 8.63 -17.05 2.67
CA LEU A 64 7.45 -16.43 2.06
C LEU A 64 7.46 -14.90 2.22
N SER A 65 7.88 -14.42 3.40
CA SER A 65 8.08 -12.99 3.67
C SER A 65 9.14 -12.38 2.74
N GLY A 66 10.30 -13.03 2.61
CA GLY A 66 11.38 -12.59 1.72
C GLY A 66 10.94 -12.51 0.25
N MET A 67 10.19 -13.51 -0.24
CA MET A 67 9.63 -13.50 -1.59
C MET A 67 8.65 -12.33 -1.79
N ALA A 68 7.73 -12.12 -0.84
CA ALA A 68 6.75 -11.05 -0.91
C ALA A 68 7.42 -9.66 -0.91
N GLN A 69 8.43 -9.46 -0.06
CA GLN A 69 9.21 -8.22 -0.02
C GLN A 69 10.00 -8.01 -1.31
N CYS A 70 10.66 -9.03 -1.86
CA CYS A 70 11.40 -8.94 -3.11
C CYS A 70 10.49 -8.47 -4.27
N VAL A 71 9.32 -9.11 -4.43
CA VAL A 71 8.33 -8.71 -5.44
C VAL A 71 7.80 -7.31 -5.16
N GLY A 72 7.47 -7.01 -3.91
CA GLY A 72 6.93 -5.71 -3.50
C GLY A 72 7.89 -4.55 -3.77
N TYR A 73 9.17 -4.70 -3.40
CA TYR A 73 10.19 -3.68 -3.66
C TYR A 73 10.54 -3.56 -5.13
N THR A 74 10.55 -4.66 -5.89
CA THR A 74 10.72 -4.62 -7.34
C THR A 74 9.61 -3.80 -8.00
N LEU A 75 8.34 -4.03 -7.61
CA LEU A 75 7.22 -3.22 -8.07
C LEU A 75 7.32 -1.77 -7.58
N ALA A 76 7.75 -1.55 -6.34
CA ALA A 76 7.90 -0.21 -5.78
C ALA A 76 8.96 0.62 -6.52
N ALA A 77 10.04 0.01 -6.99
CA ALA A 77 11.08 0.67 -7.77
C ALA A 77 10.57 1.21 -9.13
N ILE A 78 9.50 0.62 -9.68
CA ILE A 78 8.85 1.08 -10.92
C ILE A 78 8.06 2.38 -10.67
N GLY A 79 7.55 2.59 -9.45
CA GLY A 79 6.73 3.75 -9.09
C GLY A 79 7.38 5.11 -9.42
N PRO A 80 8.60 5.39 -8.94
CA PRO A 80 9.32 6.62 -9.26
C PRO A 80 9.59 6.80 -10.77
N LEU A 81 9.85 5.71 -11.49
CA LEU A 81 10.06 5.76 -12.95
C LEU A 81 8.79 6.24 -13.67
N VAL A 82 7.64 5.66 -13.33
CA VAL A 82 6.35 6.04 -13.91
C VAL A 82 5.99 7.49 -13.56
N VAL A 83 6.18 7.88 -12.29
CA VAL A 83 5.98 9.27 -11.84
C VAL A 83 6.88 10.24 -12.62
N GLY A 84 8.15 9.89 -12.81
CA GLY A 84 9.09 10.68 -13.61
C GLY A 84 8.68 10.81 -15.08
N MET A 85 8.18 9.74 -15.69
CA MET A 85 7.65 9.76 -17.06
C MET A 85 6.41 10.64 -17.19
N ILE A 86 5.46 10.53 -16.24
CA ILE A 86 4.26 11.37 -16.20
C ILE A 86 4.64 12.83 -16.04
N HIS A 87 5.54 13.14 -15.10
CA HIS A 87 6.02 14.50 -14.88
C HIS A 87 6.76 15.04 -16.11
N GLY A 88 7.61 14.24 -16.75
CA GLY A 88 8.34 14.63 -17.96
C GLY A 88 7.42 14.94 -19.15
N ALA A 89 6.31 14.22 -19.29
CA ALA A 89 5.34 14.45 -20.36
C ALA A 89 4.35 15.60 -20.08
N THR A 90 3.99 15.84 -18.81
CA THR A 90 2.94 16.80 -18.42
C THR A 90 3.48 18.11 -17.84
N GLY A 91 4.75 18.13 -17.43
CA GLY A 91 5.38 19.26 -16.73
C GLY A 91 4.87 19.51 -15.32
N SER A 92 4.02 18.64 -14.75
CA SER A 92 3.43 18.83 -13.42
C SER A 92 3.24 17.52 -12.66
N PHE A 93 3.55 17.53 -11.37
CA PHE A 93 3.32 16.39 -10.49
C PHE A 93 1.83 16.15 -10.26
N ALA A 94 0.96 17.16 -10.43
CA ALA A 94 -0.48 17.03 -10.25
C ALA A 94 -1.10 15.91 -11.12
N ALA A 95 -0.53 15.64 -12.30
CA ALA A 95 -0.96 14.56 -13.18
C ALA A 95 -0.68 13.16 -12.62
N CYS A 96 0.28 13.01 -11.70
CA CYS A 96 0.56 11.75 -11.01
C CYS A 96 -0.58 11.32 -10.07
N GLY A 97 -1.52 12.21 -9.75
CA GLY A 97 -2.70 11.88 -8.95
C GLY A 97 -3.54 10.75 -9.54
N ILE A 98 -3.64 10.67 -10.88
CA ILE A 98 -4.35 9.57 -11.57
C ILE A 98 -3.66 8.23 -11.32
N PHE A 99 -2.32 8.22 -11.36
CA PHE A 99 -1.53 7.03 -11.08
C PHE A 99 -1.67 6.58 -9.62
N PHE A 100 -1.59 7.51 -8.66
CA PHE A 100 -1.81 7.21 -7.24
C PHE A 100 -3.24 6.74 -6.95
N ALA A 101 -4.25 7.31 -7.61
CA ALA A 101 -5.64 6.85 -7.51
C ALA A 101 -5.80 5.41 -8.04
N ALA A 102 -5.18 5.09 -9.18
CA ALA A 102 -5.19 3.74 -9.74
C ALA A 102 -4.52 2.73 -8.81
N LEU A 103 -3.36 3.08 -8.22
CA LEU A 103 -2.69 2.25 -7.21
C LEU A 103 -3.55 2.06 -5.95
N GLY A 104 -4.16 3.13 -5.44
CA GLY A 104 -5.04 3.07 -4.28
C GLY A 104 -6.26 2.20 -4.51
N LEU A 105 -6.89 2.29 -5.69
CA LEU A 105 -7.99 1.42 -6.10
C LEU A 105 -7.54 -0.04 -6.22
N GLY A 106 -6.41 -0.30 -6.87
CA GLY A 106 -5.84 -1.64 -6.99
C GLY A 106 -5.55 -2.26 -5.61
N ALA A 107 -4.95 -1.49 -4.70
CA ALA A 107 -4.70 -1.91 -3.33
C ALA A 107 -5.99 -2.14 -2.54
N ALA A 108 -7.00 -1.29 -2.70
CA ALA A 108 -8.30 -1.45 -2.05
C ALA A 108 -9.05 -2.69 -2.54
N ILE A 109 -9.04 -2.96 -3.85
CA ILE A 109 -9.68 -4.16 -4.44
C ILE A 109 -8.97 -5.43 -3.95
N ASN A 110 -7.65 -5.47 -4.02
CA ASN A 110 -6.87 -6.62 -3.55
C ASN A 110 -6.97 -6.80 -2.03
N GLY A 111 -6.95 -5.70 -1.26
CA GLY A 111 -7.11 -5.71 0.19
C GLY A 111 -8.51 -6.15 0.64
N TRP A 112 -9.55 -5.75 -0.10
CA TRP A 112 -10.92 -6.25 0.10
C TRP A 112 -10.99 -7.75 -0.23
N GLY A 113 -10.39 -8.18 -1.34
CA GLY A 113 -10.33 -9.58 -1.74
C GLY A 113 -9.63 -10.47 -0.71
N ALA A 114 -8.50 -10.02 -0.16
CA ALA A 114 -7.75 -10.71 0.89
C ALA A 114 -8.44 -10.66 2.28
N GLY A 115 -9.23 -9.62 2.56
CA GLY A 115 -9.99 -9.45 3.79
C GLY A 115 -11.33 -10.18 3.81
N ARG A 116 -11.93 -10.46 2.64
CA ARG A 116 -13.11 -11.33 2.54
C ARG A 116 -12.71 -12.74 2.95
N THR A 117 -13.36 -13.25 3.98
CA THR A 117 -13.40 -14.66 4.35
C THR A 117 -13.98 -15.50 3.21
N ARG A 118 -13.19 -15.71 2.14
CA ARG A 118 -13.30 -16.94 1.38
C ARG A 118 -12.66 -18.00 2.23
N HIS A 119 -13.51 -18.87 2.79
CA HIS A 119 -13.07 -20.18 3.22
C HIS A 119 -12.33 -20.78 2.03
N VAL A 120 -11.08 -21.16 2.26
CA VAL A 120 -10.41 -22.11 1.38
C VAL A 120 -11.19 -23.41 1.60
N GLY A 121 -12.10 -23.69 0.66
CA GLY A 121 -12.68 -25.00 0.45
C GLY A 121 -11.91 -25.67 -0.67
#